data_AF-K3ZGF8-F1
#
_entry.id   AF-K3ZGF8-F1
#
_cell.length_a   1.000
_cell.length_b   1.000
_cell.length_c   1.000
_cell.angle_alpha   90.00
_cell.angle_beta   90.00
_cell.angle_gamma   90.00
#
_symmetry.space_group_name_H-M   'P 1'
#
loop_
_entity.id
_entity.type
_entity.pdbx_description
1 polymer ?
#
loop_
_entity_poly.entity_id
_entity_poly.type
_entity_poly.pdbx_seq_one_letter_code
_entity_poly.pdbx_strand_id
1 'polypeptide(L)'
;MDVVYGEVWVGRLPLPVTDGRELFTLGLLGAKLGPDDVPPFAARPDWCPVFLKASVRQFEGLEDADNVLVNSFHDMEPKEADYMALTWRAKTIGPTLPSFYLDDDRLPFNK
;
A
#
# COMPACT_ATOMS: atom_id res chain seq x y z
N MET A 1 -0.01 -2.96 2.84
CA MET A 1 0.28 -2.03 3.96
C MET A 1 -0.25 -0.63 3.67
N ASP A 2 -0.04 -0.11 2.47
CA ASP A 2 -0.41 1.27 2.09
C ASP A 2 -1.90 1.56 2.24
N VAL A 3 -2.76 0.60 1.89
CA VAL A 3 -4.23 0.71 2.03
C VAL A 3 -4.65 1.13 3.45
N VAL A 4 -4.00 0.62 4.49
CA VAL A 4 -4.35 0.96 5.89
C VAL A 4 -4.06 2.43 6.16
N TYR A 5 -2.89 2.92 5.78
CA TYR A 5 -2.53 4.33 5.98
C TYR A 5 -3.33 5.27 5.09
N GLY A 6 -3.69 4.83 3.87
CA GLY A 6 -4.57 5.58 2.96
C GLY A 6 -5.98 5.74 3.53
N GLU A 7 -6.55 4.68 4.11
CA GLU A 7 -7.87 4.75 4.74
C GLU A 7 -7.87 5.58 6.04
N VAL A 8 -6.74 5.59 6.78
CA VAL A 8 -6.53 6.52 7.90
C VAL A 8 -6.47 7.97 7.39
N TRP A 9 -5.76 8.23 6.29
CA TRP A 9 -5.67 9.56 5.68
C TRP A 9 -7.04 10.10 5.25
N VAL A 10 -7.84 9.29 4.56
CA VAL A 10 -9.18 9.67 4.09
C VAL A 10 -10.19 9.72 5.25
N GLY A 11 -9.82 9.25 6.44
CA GLY A 11 -10.64 9.29 7.65
C GLY A 11 -11.71 8.20 7.72
N ARG A 12 -11.60 7.15 6.90
CA ARG A 12 -12.52 5.99 6.88
C ARG A 12 -12.13 4.91 7.87
N LEU A 13 -10.87 4.87 8.27
CA LEU A 13 -10.36 3.94 9.27
C LEU A 13 -9.82 4.72 10.49
N PRO A 14 -10.46 4.62 11.66
CA PRO A 14 -10.01 5.34 12.85
C PRO A 14 -8.75 4.72 13.46
N LEU A 15 -7.93 5.57 14.09
CA LEU A 15 -6.83 5.15 14.96
C LEU A 15 -7.32 4.94 16.40
N PRO A 16 -6.71 4.02 17.17
CA PRO A 16 -5.76 3.00 16.74
C PRO A 16 -6.43 1.92 15.89
N VAL A 17 -5.72 1.43 14.86
CA VAL A 17 -6.21 0.32 14.05
C VAL A 17 -5.99 -1.00 14.79
N THR A 18 -7.07 -1.68 15.18
CA THR A 18 -7.00 -2.92 15.97
C THR A 18 -6.96 -4.19 15.12
N ASP A 19 -7.49 -4.15 13.90
CA ASP A 19 -7.50 -5.25 12.93
C ASP A 19 -7.93 -4.72 11.54
N GLY A 20 -7.86 -5.56 10.51
CA GLY A 20 -8.26 -5.23 9.14
C GLY A 20 -9.57 -5.90 8.69
N ARG A 21 -10.46 -6.30 9.62
CA ARG A 21 -11.66 -7.07 9.27
C ARG A 21 -12.59 -6.34 8.32
N GLU A 22 -12.85 -5.06 8.58
CA GLU A 22 -13.73 -4.25 7.76
C GLU A 22 -13.19 -4.08 6.34
N LEU A 23 -11.90 -3.76 6.20
CA LEU A 23 -11.22 -3.66 4.90
C LEU A 23 -11.28 -4.97 4.13
N PHE A 24 -11.10 -6.11 4.81
CA PHE A 24 -11.22 -7.43 4.20
C PHE A 24 -12.67 -7.73 3.74
N THR A 25 -13.67 -7.43 4.58
CA THR A 25 -15.09 -7.62 4.25
C THR A 25 -15.53 -6.74 3.09
N LEU A 26 -15.01 -5.52 2.98
CA LEU A 26 -15.23 -4.61 1.85
C LEU A 26 -14.46 -5.02 0.58
N GLY A 27 -13.61 -6.04 0.65
CA GLY A 27 -12.81 -6.51 -0.48
C GLY A 27 -11.60 -5.62 -0.80
N LEU A 28 -11.21 -4.73 0.11
CA LEU A 28 -10.06 -3.82 -0.07
C LEU A 28 -8.73 -4.51 0.23
N LEU A 29 -8.76 -5.63 0.96
CA LEU A 29 -7.60 -6.47 1.26
C LEU A 29 -7.81 -7.91 0.77
N GLY A 30 -6.75 -8.50 0.24
CA GLY A 30 -6.60 -9.91 -0.13
C GLY A 30 -6.63 -10.84 1.08
N ALA A 31 -6.13 -10.37 2.23
CA ALA A 31 -5.99 -11.14 3.45
C ALA A 31 -6.61 -10.45 4.67
N LYS A 32 -7.03 -11.25 5.65
CA LYS A 32 -7.52 -10.75 6.93
C LYS A 32 -6.33 -10.40 7.82
N LEU A 33 -6.23 -9.15 8.23
CA LEU A 33 -5.21 -8.71 9.19
C LEU A 33 -5.76 -8.84 10.62
N GLY A 34 -5.07 -9.59 11.47
CA GLY A 34 -5.28 -9.59 12.91
C GLY A 34 -4.57 -8.42 13.61
N PRO A 35 -4.66 -8.36 14.95
CA PRO A 35 -4.03 -7.29 15.73
C PRO A 35 -2.51 -7.19 15.59
N ASP A 36 -1.84 -8.31 15.33
CA ASP A 36 -0.38 -8.35 15.15
C ASP A 36 0.05 -8.19 13.67
N ASP A 37 -0.90 -8.17 12.74
CA ASP A 37 -0.64 -8.07 11.29
C ASP A 37 -0.82 -6.63 10.76
N VAL A 38 -1.50 -5.77 11.51
CA VAL A 38 -1.72 -4.36 11.13
C VAL A 38 -0.43 -3.55 11.31
N PRO A 39 -0.22 -2.49 10.50
CA PRO A 39 0.98 -1.65 10.62
C PRO A 39 1.15 -1.09 12.03
N PRO A 40 2.32 -1.23 12.67
CA PRO A 40 2.49 -0.94 14.09
C PRO A 40 2.33 0.55 14.43
N PHE A 41 2.61 1.45 13.49
CA PHE A 41 2.40 2.89 13.71
C PHE A 41 0.90 3.26 13.70
N ALA A 42 0.07 2.51 12.98
CA ALA A 42 -1.39 2.67 13.00
C ALA A 42 -2.02 1.96 14.21
N ALA A 43 -1.47 0.80 14.61
CA ALA A 43 -1.95 0.04 15.76
C ALA A 43 -1.60 0.71 17.10
N ARG A 44 -0.43 1.34 17.19
CA ARG A 44 0.03 2.07 18.38
C ARG A 44 0.50 3.48 18.00
N PRO A 45 -0.42 4.43 17.77
CA PRO A 45 -0.09 5.78 17.31
C PRO A 45 0.87 6.53 18.24
N ASP A 46 0.79 6.27 19.55
CA ASP A 46 1.65 6.90 20.56
C ASP A 46 3.07 6.35 20.58
N TRP A 47 3.31 5.15 20.02
CA TRP A 47 4.63 4.51 20.07
C TRP A 47 5.64 5.21 19.17
N CYS A 48 5.22 5.67 17.99
CA CYS A 48 6.05 6.51 17.13
C CYS A 48 5.22 7.51 16.31
N PRO A 49 4.80 8.64 16.90
CA PRO A 49 3.96 9.63 16.23
C PRO A 49 4.60 10.23 14.98
N VAL A 50 5.94 10.31 14.93
CA VAL A 50 6.67 10.83 13.77
C VAL A 50 6.53 9.91 12.57
N PHE A 51 6.69 8.59 12.75
CA PHE A 51 6.51 7.65 11.65
C PHE A 51 5.05 7.47 11.27
N LEU A 52 4.11 7.49 12.23
CA LEU A 52 2.69 7.53 11.91
C LEU A 52 2.36 8.72 11.01
N LYS A 53 2.79 9.93 11.41
CA LYS A 53 2.56 11.15 10.63
C LYS A 53 3.20 11.04 9.24
N ALA A 54 4.42 10.53 9.15
CA ALA A 54 5.09 10.35 7.87
C ALA A 54 4.34 9.36 6.96
N SER A 55 3.93 8.19 7.48
CA SER A 55 3.20 7.18 6.73
C SER A 55 1.82 7.65 6.25
N VAL A 56 1.06 8.34 7.10
CA VAL A 56 -0.27 8.85 6.73
C VAL A 56 -0.16 10.01 5.73
N ARG A 57 0.82 10.91 5.88
CA ARG A 57 1.02 12.05 4.97
C ARG A 57 1.60 11.69 3.59
N GLN A 58 1.99 10.43 3.36
CA GLN A 58 2.33 9.98 1.99
C GLN A 58 1.14 10.13 1.02
N PHE A 59 -0.08 10.17 1.54
CA PHE A 59 -1.31 10.31 0.77
C PHE A 59 -1.73 11.77 0.54
N GLU A 60 -1.03 12.74 1.15
CA GLU A 60 -1.31 14.16 1.00
C GLU A 60 -0.92 14.63 -0.42
N GLY A 61 -1.89 15.15 -1.17
CA GLY A 61 -1.66 15.70 -2.52
C GLY A 61 -1.47 14.65 -3.62
N LEU A 62 -1.75 13.36 -3.35
CA LEU A 62 -1.71 12.33 -4.40
C LEU A 62 -2.75 12.57 -5.50
N GLU A 63 -3.83 13.29 -5.19
CA GLU A 63 -4.84 13.71 -6.15
C GLU A 63 -4.30 14.72 -7.18
N ASP A 64 -3.26 15.48 -6.84
CA ASP A 64 -2.64 16.47 -7.71
C ASP A 64 -1.43 15.90 -8.47
N ALA A 65 -0.95 14.71 -8.08
CA ALA A 65 0.17 14.06 -8.73
C ALA A 65 -0.19 13.55 -10.14
N ASP A 66 0.71 13.73 -11.10
CA ASP A 66 0.55 13.19 -12.46
C ASP A 66 0.47 11.66 -12.46
N ASN A 67 1.28 11.02 -11.61
CA ASN A 67 1.36 9.57 -11.48
C ASN A 67 1.66 9.17 -10.04
N VAL A 68 1.01 8.12 -9.57
CA VAL A 68 1.32 7.43 -8.31
C VAL A 68 1.88 6.07 -8.66
N LEU A 69 3.09 5.77 -8.19
CA LEU A 69 3.82 4.55 -8.55
C LEU A 69 4.04 3.70 -7.30
N VAL A 70 3.75 2.40 -7.40
CA VAL A 70 3.93 1.43 -6.32
C VAL A 70 4.86 0.33 -6.79
N ASN A 71 5.92 0.07 -6.03
CA ASN A 71 6.82 -1.05 -6.29
C ASN A 71 6.20 -2.35 -5.78
N SER A 72 5.26 -2.87 -6.55
CA SER A 72 4.61 -4.17 -6.42
C SER A 72 4.15 -4.61 -7.82
N PHE A 73 3.55 -5.79 -7.96
CA PHE A 73 2.91 -6.24 -9.20
C PHE A 73 1.51 -6.77 -8.89
N HIS A 74 0.59 -6.62 -9.85
CA HIS A 74 -0.85 -6.84 -9.63
C HIS A 74 -1.16 -8.25 -9.10
N ASP A 75 -0.62 -9.28 -9.73
CA ASP A 75 -0.90 -10.68 -9.36
C ASP A 75 -0.51 -11.04 -7.91
N MET A 76 0.37 -10.25 -7.27
CA MET A 76 0.77 -10.46 -5.87
C MET A 76 -0.30 -9.97 -4.88
N GLU A 77 -0.92 -8.83 -5.20
CA GLU A 77 -1.81 -8.09 -4.30
C GLU A 77 -3.02 -7.56 -5.09
N PRO A 78 -3.82 -8.41 -5.77
CA PRO A 78 -4.77 -7.95 -6.78
C PRO A 78 -5.85 -7.03 -6.21
N LYS A 79 -6.38 -7.35 -5.02
CA LYS A 79 -7.43 -6.53 -4.37
C LYS A 79 -6.90 -5.17 -3.93
N GLU A 80 -5.74 -5.18 -3.28
CA GLU A 80 -5.07 -3.96 -2.84
C GLU A 80 -4.65 -3.10 -4.04
N ALA A 81 -4.11 -3.71 -5.10
CA ALA A 81 -3.69 -3.02 -6.31
C ALA A 81 -4.88 -2.39 -7.05
N ASP A 82 -5.98 -3.12 -7.22
CA ASP A 82 -7.21 -2.61 -7.84
C ASP A 82 -7.78 -1.43 -7.04
N TYR A 83 -7.80 -1.56 -5.71
CA TYR A 83 -8.28 -0.51 -4.83
C TYR A 83 -7.40 0.73 -4.87
N MET A 84 -6.08 0.54 -4.83
CA MET A 84 -5.09 1.61 -4.91
C MET A 84 -5.14 2.34 -6.26
N ALA A 85 -5.34 1.59 -7.35
CA ALA A 85 -5.53 2.15 -8.69
C ALA A 85 -6.81 2.97 -8.80
N LEU A 86 -7.93 2.46 -8.27
CA LEU A 86 -9.22 3.14 -8.30
C LEU A 86 -9.20 4.45 -7.49
N THR A 87 -8.60 4.44 -6.31
CA THR A 87 -8.78 5.54 -5.35
C THR A 87 -7.63 6.56 -5.42
N TRP A 88 -6.39 6.13 -5.72
CA TRP A 88 -5.22 7.02 -5.79
C TRP A 88 -4.52 7.01 -7.16
N ARG A 89 -5.14 6.44 -8.21
CA ARG A 89 -4.53 6.31 -9.55
C ARG A 89 -3.16 5.62 -9.53
N ALA A 90 -2.94 4.75 -8.54
CA ALA A 90 -1.68 4.03 -8.36
C ALA A 90 -1.45 3.04 -9.50
N LYS A 91 -0.20 2.95 -9.94
CA LYS A 91 0.27 2.01 -10.96
C LYS A 91 1.35 1.13 -10.34
N THR A 92 1.14 -0.18 -10.41
CA THR A 92 2.17 -1.15 -10.05
C THR A 92 3.25 -1.15 -11.14
N ILE A 93 4.50 -0.88 -10.75
CA ILE A 93 5.66 -0.83 -11.65
C ILE A 93 6.72 -1.88 -11.33
N GLY A 94 6.39 -2.79 -10.42
CA GLY A 94 7.30 -3.76 -9.87
C GLY A 94 7.23 -5.13 -10.55
N PRO A 95 8.04 -6.08 -10.06
CA PRO A 95 9.08 -5.84 -9.05
C PRO A 95 10.23 -5.00 -9.63
N THR A 96 10.63 -3.90 -8.98
CA THR A 96 11.77 -3.07 -9.44
C THR A 96 13.10 -3.69 -9.01
N LEU A 97 13.37 -4.88 -9.54
CA LEU A 97 14.60 -5.64 -9.36
C LEU A 97 15.46 -5.58 -10.63
N PRO A 98 16.77 -5.85 -10.55
CA PRO A 98 17.59 -5.97 -11.74
C PRO A 98 17.01 -7.01 -12.71
N SER A 99 16.91 -6.63 -13.98
CA SER A 99 16.27 -7.42 -15.04
C SER A 99 16.90 -8.81 -15.26
N PHE A 100 18.19 -8.96 -14.93
CA PHE A 100 18.86 -10.26 -14.88
C PHE A 100 18.12 -11.30 -14.02
N TYR A 101 17.49 -10.87 -12.91
CA TYR A 101 16.76 -11.77 -12.01
C TYR A 101 15.29 -11.96 -12.40
N LEU A 102 14.81 -11.23 -13.42
CA LEU A 102 13.42 -11.26 -13.86
C LEU A 102 13.25 -12.03 -15.17
N ASP A 103 14.32 -12.66 -15.66
CA ASP A 103 14.38 -13.30 -16.99
C ASP A 103 13.83 -12.39 -18.10
N ASP A 104 14.07 -11.07 -17.96
CA ASP A 104 13.52 -10.07 -18.86
C ASP A 104 14.43 -9.91 -20.09
N ASP A 105 14.10 -10.59 -21.19
CA ASP A 105 14.89 -10.54 -22.42
C ASP A 105 14.75 -9.21 -23.21
N ARG A 106 14.01 -8.21 -22.71
CA ARG A 106 13.84 -6.91 -23.40
C ARG A 106 15.07 -6.03 -23.35
N LEU A 107 16.01 -6.26 -22.42
CA LEU A 107 17.25 -5.48 -22.31
C LEU A 107 18.44 -6.29 -22.84
N PRO A 108 19.26 -5.70 -23.74
CA PRO A 108 20.28 -6.44 -24.50
C PRO A 108 21.47 -6.94 -23.66
N PHE A 109 21.64 -6.46 -22.42
CA PHE A 109 22.78 -6.76 -21.55
C PHE A 109 22.42 -7.66 -20.35
N ASN A 110 21.31 -8.40 -20.42
CA ASN A 110 20.88 -9.30 -19.34
C ASN A 110 21.54 -10.69 -19.37
N LYS A 111 22.58 -10.90 -20.19
CA LYS A 111 23.31 -12.16 -20.31
C LYS A 111 24.81 -11.94 -20.18
#